data_AF-A0AAW5EKQ0-F1
#
_entry.id   AF-A0AAW5EKQ0-F1
#
_cell.length_a   1.000
_cell.length_b   1.000
_cell.length_c   1.000
_cell.angle_alpha   90.00
_cell.angle_beta   90.00
_cell.angle_gamma   90.00
#
_symmetry.space_group_name_H-M   'P 1'
#
loop_
_entity.id
_entity.type
_entity.pdbx_description
1 polymer ?
#
loop_
_entity_poly.entity_id
_entity_poly.type
_entity_poly.pdbx_seq_one_letter_code
_entity_poly.pdbx_strand_id
1 'polypeptide(L)' 'LSKNMIELYADYKERQGYSKIEIAAKREALENVLIPYSEKENLDMLKNAGFEKIESVFKWVNFETFIAFK' A
#
# COMPACT_ATOMS: atom_id res chain seq x y z
N LEU A 1 -6.94 -2.05 7.76
CA LEU A 1 -5.49 -1.78 7.93
C LEU A 1 -5.17 -1.84 9.41
N SER A 2 -4.18 -2.63 9.83
CA SER A 2 -3.77 -2.64 11.23
C SER A 2 -3.23 -1.25 11.60
N LYS A 3 -3.77 -0.63 12.66
CA LYS A 3 -3.41 0.71 13.14
C LYS A 3 -1.88 0.91 13.26
N ASN A 4 -1.20 -0.17 13.67
CA ASN A 4 0.25 -0.28 13.80
C ASN A 4 1.03 0.01 12.50
N MET A 5 0.51 -0.39 11.34
CA MET A 5 1.18 -0.20 10.06
C MET A 5 1.14 1.26 9.61
N ILE A 6 0.02 1.94 9.86
CA ILE A 6 -0.14 3.36 9.54
C ILE A 6 0.82 4.21 10.38
N GLU A 7 0.97 3.87 11.67
CA GLU A 7 1.90 4.53 12.59
C GLU A 7 3.35 4.35 12.13
N LEU A 8 3.76 3.12 11.79
CA LEU A 8 5.12 2.84 11.30
C LEU A 8 5.47 3.60 10.01
N TYR A 9 4.50 3.78 9.11
CA TYR A 9 4.70 4.56 7.89
C TYR A 9 4.77 6.07 8.16
N ALA A 10 3.98 6.58 9.11
CA ALA A 10 4.06 7.98 9.53
C ALA A 10 5.41 8.30 10.17
N ASP A 11 5.89 7.43 11.08
CA ASP A 11 7.20 7.55 11.72
C ASP A 11 8.34 7.54 10.68
N TYR A 12 8.24 6.68 9.67
CA TYR A 12 9.19 6.67 8.55
C TYR A 12 9.23 8.02 7.83
N LYS A 13 8.07 8.62 7.50
CA LYS A 13 8.01 9.93 6.82
C LYS A 13 8.58 11.04 7.67
N GLU A 14 8.31 11.05 8.97
CA GLU A 14 8.90 12.04 9.89
C GLU A 14 10.44 11.97 9.86
N ARG A 15 11.00 10.75 9.85
CA ARG A 15 12.46 10.55 9.72
C ARG A 15 13.03 10.97 8.36
N GLN A 16 12.21 10.95 7.31
CA GLN A 16 12.58 11.44 5.97
C GLN A 16 12.44 12.97 5.83
N GLY A 17 12.07 13.68 6.91
CA GLY A 17 11.99 15.14 6.94
C GLY A 17 10.63 15.71 6.55
N TYR A 18 9.59 14.89 6.42
CA TYR A 18 8.22 15.39 6.26
C TYR A 18 7.67 15.89 7.59
N SER A 19 7.05 17.07 7.58
CA SER A 19 6.36 17.57 8.76
C SER A 19 5.05 16.81 9.01
N LYS A 20 4.63 16.74 10.28
CA LYS A 20 3.34 16.15 10.68
C LYS A 20 2.15 16.78 9.94
N ILE A 21 2.23 18.08 9.66
CA ILE A 21 1.20 18.83 8.94
C ILE A 21 1.12 18.38 7.48
N GLU A 22 2.24 18.24 6.79
CA GLU A 22 2.26 17.75 5.41
C GLU A 22 1.79 16.29 5.30
N ILE A 23 2.15 15.45 6.28
CA ILE A 23 1.68 14.06 6.35
C ILE A 23 0.16 14.02 6.53
N ALA A 24 -0.39 14.84 7.41
CA ALA A 24 -1.83 14.92 7.67
C ALA A 24 -2.60 15.48 6.45
N ALA A 25 -2.15 16.60 5.87
CA ALA A 25 -2.79 17.22 4.72
C ALA A 25 -2.80 16.30 3.49
N LYS A 26 -1.69 15.59 3.22
CA LYS A 26 -1.64 14.60 2.14
C LYS A 26 -2.55 13.40 2.41
N ARG A 27 -2.67 12.97 3.67
CA ARG A 27 -3.54 11.85 4.04
C ARG A 27 -5.00 12.21 3.83
N GLU A 28 -5.40 13.40 4.30
CA GLU A 28 -6.77 13.92 4.14
C GLU A 28 -7.13 14.10 2.67
N ALA A 29 -6.23 14.67 1.86
CA ALA A 29 -6.46 14.86 0.42
C ALA A 29 -6.64 13.55 -0.36
N LEU A 30 -6.10 12.44 0.16
CA LEU A 30 -6.20 11.12 -0.46
C LEU A 30 -7.27 10.24 0.18
N GLU A 31 -7.85 10.68 1.30
CA GLU A 31 -8.91 9.98 2.00
C GLU A 31 -10.16 9.95 1.10
N ASN A 32 -10.68 8.75 0.83
CA ASN A 32 -11.78 8.48 -0.12
C ASN A 32 -11.47 8.68 -1.61
N VAL A 33 -10.26 9.12 -1.98
CA VAL A 33 -9.84 9.22 -3.40
C VAL A 33 -9.07 7.97 -3.83
N LEU A 34 -8.15 7.49 -2.98
CA LEU A 34 -7.39 6.27 -3.22
C LEU A 34 -7.78 5.22 -2.18
N ILE A 35 -8.83 4.45 -2.47
CA ILE A 35 -9.25 3.32 -1.63
C ILE A 35 -8.30 2.15 -1.90
N PRO A 36 -7.45 1.75 -0.93
CA PRO A 36 -6.51 0.65 -1.15
C PRO A 36 -7.23 -0.69 -1.16
N TYR A 37 -6.91 -1.52 -2.16
CA TYR A 37 -7.33 -2.91 -2.21
C TYR A 37 -6.55 -3.76 -1.20
N SER A 38 -7.21 -4.79 -0.67
CA SER A 38 -6.54 -5.85 0.08
C SER A 38 -5.61 -6.68 -0.83
N GLU A 39 -4.66 -7.38 -0.23
CA GLU A 39 -3.80 -8.35 -0.93
C GLU A 39 -4.62 -9.35 -1.74
N LYS A 40 -5.68 -9.90 -1.15
CA LYS A 40 -6.57 -10.86 -1.83
C LYS A 40 -7.22 -10.25 -3.07
N GLU A 41 -7.76 -9.04 -2.96
CA GLU A 41 -8.40 -8.36 -4.10
C GLU A 41 -7.39 -8.08 -5.23
N ASN A 42 -6.15 -7.69 -4.90
CA ASN A 42 -5.09 -7.52 -5.89
C ASN A 42 -4.73 -8.85 -6.57
N LEU A 43 -4.58 -9.94 -5.81
CA LEU A 43 -4.31 -11.26 -6.36
C LEU A 43 -5.44 -11.78 -7.24
N ASP A 44 -6.69 -11.61 -6.81
CA ASP A 44 -7.86 -12.02 -7.57
C ASP A 44 -7.99 -11.20 -8.87
N MET A 45 -7.69 -9.90 -8.83
CA MET A 45 -7.62 -9.05 -10.01
C MET A 45 -6.55 -9.50 -11.02
N LEU A 46 -5.35 -9.86 -10.55
CA LEU A 46 -4.29 -10.39 -11.41
C LEU A 46 -4.67 -11.74 -12.03
N LYS A 47 -5.29 -12.65 -11.26
CA LYS A 47 -5.80 -13.92 -11.81
C LYS A 47 -6.88 -13.69 -12.86
N ASN A 48 -7.82 -12.77 -12.59
CA ASN A 48 -8.88 -12.43 -13.54
C ASN A 48 -8.35 -11.80 -14.82
N ALA A 49 -7.19 -11.13 -14.77
CA ALA A 49 -6.48 -10.62 -15.94
C ALA A 49 -5.76 -11.72 -16.75
N GLY A 50 -5.73 -12.96 -16.26
CA GLY A 50 -5.15 -14.12 -16.94
C GLY A 50 -3.69 -14.41 -16.61
N PHE A 51 -3.17 -13.91 -15.49
CA PHE A 51 -1.85 -14.31 -14.99
C PHE A 51 -1.93 -15.63 -14.21
N GLU A 52 -1.11 -16.61 -14.58
CA GLU A 52 -1.14 -17.95 -13.98
C GLU A 52 -0.29 -18.02 -12.70
N LYS A 53 0.84 -17.31 -12.70
CA LYS A 53 1.78 -17.30 -11.57
C LYS A 53 1.98 -15.87 -11.06
N ILE A 54 1.67 -15.64 -9.80
CA ILE A 54 1.81 -14.34 -9.15
C ILE A 54 2.63 -14.54 -7.88
N GLU A 55 3.68 -13.75 -7.70
CA GLU A 55 4.56 -13.80 -6.54
C GLU A 55 4.65 -12.41 -5.89
N SER A 56 4.61 -12.35 -4.56
CA SER A 56 4.96 -11.15 -3.80
C SER A 56 6.48 -11.08 -3.66
N VAL A 57 7.09 -10.07 -4.26
CA VAL A 57 8.56 -9.90 -4.27
C VAL A 57 9.04 -8.94 -3.19
N PHE A 58 8.15 -8.09 -2.68
CA PHE A 58 8.46 -7.16 -1.62
C PHE A 58 7.18 -6.78 -0.87
N LYS A 59 7.23 -6.84 0.46
CA LYS A 59 6.14 -6.39 1.33
C LYS A 59 6.73 -5.57 2.46
N TRP A 60 6.28 -4.32 2.57
CA TRP A 60 6.67 -3.43 3.66
C TRP A 60 5.46 -2.65 4.13
N VAL A 61 5.09 -2.86 5.39
CA VAL A 61 3.94 -2.20 6.01
C VAL A 61 2.66 -2.52 5.22
N ASN A 62 1.99 -1.52 4.67
CA ASN A 62 0.78 -1.66 3.86
C ASN A 62 1.06 -1.58 2.35
N PHE A 63 2.34 -1.69 1.96
CA PHE A 63 2.78 -1.68 0.57
C PHE A 63 3.27 -3.07 0.20
N GLU A 64 2.89 -3.52 -0.99
CA GLU A 64 3.28 -4.81 -1.53
C GLU A 64 3.52 -4.68 -3.02
N THR A 65 4.55 -5.38 -3.50
CA THR A 65 4.93 -5.44 -4.91
C THR A 65 4.74 -6.87 -5.39
N PHE A 66 3.94 -7.02 -6.44
CA PHE A 66 3.71 -8.31 -7.09
C PHE A 66 4.47 -8.37 -8.42
N ILE A 67 5.02 -9.55 -8.73
CA ILE A 67 5.42 -9.93 -10.08
C ILE A 67 4.44 -10.99 -10.58
N ALA A 68 3.95 -10.81 -11.80
CA ALA A 68 2.97 -11.72 -12.41
C ALA A 68 3.51 -12.23 -13.75
N PHE A 69 3.47 -13.54 -13.93
CA PHE A 69 3.88 -14.23 -15.14
C PHE A 69 2.64 -14.76 -15.86
N LYS A 70 2.62 -14.56 -17.17
CA LYS A 70 1.61 -15.14 -18.05
C LYS A 70 2.09 -16.49 -18.56
#